data_AF-A0A3P7I2E4-F1
#
_entry.id   AF-A0A3P7I2E4-F1
#
_cell.length_a   1.000
_cell.length_b   1.000
_cell.length_c   1.000
_cell.angle_alpha   90.00
_cell.angle_beta   90.00
_cell.angle_gamma   90.00
#
_symmetry.space_group_name_H-M   'P 1'
#
loop_
_entity.id
_entity.type
_entity.pdbx_description
1 polymer ?
#
loop_
_entity_poly.entity_id
_entity_poly.type
_entity_poly.pdbx_seq_one_letter_code
_entity_poly.pdbx_strand_id
1 'polypeptide(L)'
;MDKKNDKVLKRKREPDNDEFYENQENIETPAIKQQRMDHRLLISSLMLIDRTASDGNGKMSLGRDFVSLAMVMDEPEILDVDRTEMCFRACEQADELACAESERRLLTWAIDWTRQVADMEDAISNADKIALLRACCVPLTLLELGARSCATAAQAKTSCAALQVLPLPNNTYLSTDMQSPKNCFLSVNAIRALLQWTTRHLKQLQLTPKEMVLLKALIVVNVGERNFPIFSSKLKKGEEISPIHK
;
A
#
# COMPACT_ATOMS: atom_id res chain seq x y z
N MET A 1 0.84 53.69 29.70
CA MET A 1 -0.55 53.47 29.23
C MET A 1 -0.45 52.96 27.80
N ASP A 2 -0.26 51.65 27.66
CA ASP A 2 0.02 51.01 26.38
C ASP A 2 -1.27 50.53 25.71
N LYS A 3 -1.60 51.14 24.56
CA LYS A 3 -2.59 50.61 23.62
C LYS A 3 -1.89 49.64 22.68
N LYS A 4 -1.97 48.34 22.93
CA LYS A 4 -1.66 47.29 21.95
C LYS A 4 -2.96 46.78 21.32
N ASN A 5 -3.15 47.12 20.05
CA ASN A 5 -4.16 46.55 19.17
C ASN A 5 -3.81 45.09 18.85
N ASP A 6 -4.66 44.16 19.28
CA ASP A 6 -4.66 42.79 18.80
C ASP A 6 -5.17 42.75 17.35
N LYS A 7 -4.24 42.54 16.41
CA LYS A 7 -4.58 42.13 15.05
C LYS A 7 -4.45 40.61 14.93
N VAL A 8 -5.60 39.98 14.98
CA VAL A 8 -5.94 38.62 14.56
C VAL A 8 -5.15 38.21 13.31
N LEU A 9 -4.17 37.33 13.46
CA LEU A 9 -3.59 36.57 12.34
C LEU A 9 -4.50 35.39 12.03
N LYS A 10 -5.27 35.54 10.94
CA LYS A 10 -6.02 34.46 10.30
C LYS A 10 -5.05 33.32 9.93
N ARG A 11 -5.21 32.16 10.57
CA ARG A 11 -4.65 30.90 10.09
C ARG A 11 -5.23 30.62 8.70
N LYS A 12 -4.37 30.63 7.69
CA LYS A 12 -4.66 30.15 6.35
C LYS A 12 -4.80 28.63 6.47
N ARG A 13 -6.04 28.12 6.59
CA ARG A 13 -6.32 26.70 6.37
C ARG A 13 -6.07 26.44 4.88
N GLU A 14 -5.24 25.45 4.58
CA GLU A 14 -5.19 24.87 3.25
C GLU A 14 -6.61 24.35 2.93
N PRO A 15 -7.11 24.54 1.70
CA PRO A 15 -8.41 24.00 1.33
C PRO A 15 -8.30 22.48 1.32
N ASP A 16 -8.98 21.85 2.28
CA ASP A 16 -9.30 20.43 2.22
C ASP A 16 -10.07 20.22 0.91
N ASN A 17 -9.58 19.31 0.07
CA ASN A 17 -10.12 19.04 -1.27
C ASN A 17 -11.48 18.30 -1.23
N ASP A 18 -12.19 18.38 -0.09
CA ASP A 18 -13.51 17.79 0.13
C ASP A 18 -14.65 18.70 -0.39
N GLU A 19 -14.36 19.95 -0.80
CA GLU A 19 -15.37 20.89 -1.34
C GLU A 19 -15.96 20.49 -2.71
N PHE A 20 -15.41 19.51 -3.42
CA PHE A 20 -15.97 19.10 -4.72
C PHE A 20 -17.29 18.32 -4.61
N TYR A 21 -17.69 17.88 -3.41
CA TYR A 21 -18.85 17.00 -3.22
C TYR A 21 -19.99 17.56 -2.36
N GLU A 22 -19.80 18.66 -1.63
CA GLU A 22 -20.85 19.18 -0.74
C GLU A 22 -21.99 19.90 -1.48
N ASN A 23 -21.78 20.36 -2.70
CA ASN A 23 -22.75 21.23 -3.39
C ASN A 23 -23.80 20.49 -4.26
N GLN A 24 -23.95 19.16 -4.13
CA GLN A 24 -24.86 18.39 -4.98
C GLN A 24 -25.98 17.64 -4.22
N GLU A 25 -26.28 18.05 -2.98
CA GLU A 25 -27.28 17.38 -2.15
C GLU A 25 -28.73 17.40 -2.68
N ASN A 26 -29.04 18.15 -3.74
CA ASN A 26 -30.45 18.49 -4.03
C ASN A 26 -31.17 17.68 -5.13
N ILE A 27 -30.54 16.71 -5.81
CA ILE A 27 -31.24 15.83 -6.76
C ILE A 27 -30.55 14.45 -6.84
N GLU A 28 -30.50 13.70 -5.73
CA GLU A 28 -29.94 12.34 -5.75
C GLU A 28 -30.98 11.30 -5.38
N THR A 29 -31.15 10.34 -6.29
CA THR A 29 -31.98 9.17 -6.03
C THR A 29 -31.39 8.35 -4.87
N PRO A 30 -32.21 7.64 -4.08
CA PRO A 30 -31.73 6.82 -2.96
C PRO A 30 -30.61 5.83 -3.35
N ALA A 31 -30.64 5.32 -4.58
CA ALA A 31 -29.60 4.43 -5.11
C ALA A 31 -28.23 5.13 -5.26
N ILE A 32 -28.20 6.38 -5.74
CA ILE A 32 -26.96 7.17 -5.88
C ILE A 32 -26.40 7.50 -4.49
N LYS A 33 -27.28 7.82 -3.53
CA LYS A 33 -26.88 8.06 -2.14
C LYS A 33 -26.26 6.83 -1.51
N GLN A 34 -26.88 5.65 -1.69
CA GLN A 34 -26.34 4.38 -1.18
C GLN A 34 -24.97 4.07 -1.79
N GLN A 35 -24.84 4.14 -3.12
CA GLN A 35 -23.57 3.87 -3.81
C GLN A 35 -22.43 4.78 -3.31
N ARG A 36 -22.73 6.06 -3.04
CA ARG A 36 -21.75 7.00 -2.49
C ARG A 36 -21.34 6.64 -1.06
N MET A 37 -22.29 6.21 -0.23
CA MET A 37 -22.00 5.74 1.11
C MET A 37 -21.10 4.51 1.07
N ASP A 38 -21.43 3.52 0.23
CA ASP A 38 -20.65 2.30 0.06
C ASP A 38 -19.23 2.62 -0.42
N HIS A 39 -19.08 3.54 -1.37
CA HIS A 39 -17.77 3.98 -1.85
C HIS A 39 -16.94 4.67 -0.75
N ARG A 40 -17.57 5.52 0.09
CA ARG A 40 -16.89 6.15 1.24
C ARG A 40 -16.46 5.12 2.27
N LEU A 41 -17.30 4.13 2.56
CA LEU A 41 -16.98 3.04 3.49
C LEU A 41 -15.84 2.17 2.96
N LEU A 42 -15.84 1.85 1.66
CA LEU A 42 -14.78 1.10 1.00
C LEU A 42 -13.44 1.81 1.14
N ILE A 43 -13.35 3.08 0.74
CA ILE A 43 -12.13 3.87 0.86
C ILE A 43 -11.68 3.95 2.32
N SER A 44 -12.59 4.18 3.26
CA SER A 44 -12.26 4.25 4.68
C SER A 44 -11.69 2.93 5.21
N SER A 45 -12.24 1.80 4.77
CA SER A 45 -11.76 0.46 5.12
C SER A 45 -10.36 0.21 4.55
N LEU A 46 -10.11 0.57 3.29
CA LEU A 46 -8.79 0.45 2.67
C LEU A 46 -7.74 1.35 3.33
N MET A 47 -8.12 2.58 3.72
CA MET A 47 -7.25 3.47 4.48
C MET A 47 -6.94 2.91 5.87
N LEU A 48 -7.90 2.26 6.52
CA LEU A 48 -7.69 1.58 7.79
C LEU A 48 -6.71 0.41 7.63
N ILE A 49 -6.87 -0.40 6.58
CA ILE A 49 -5.95 -1.50 6.25
C ILE A 49 -4.53 -0.98 6.01
N ASP A 50 -4.35 0.09 5.21
CA ASP A 50 -3.03 0.68 4.97
C ASP A 50 -2.35 1.10 6.28
N ARG A 51 -3.13 1.70 7.18
CA ARG A 51 -2.67 2.14 8.49
C ARG A 51 -2.31 0.95 9.38
N THR A 52 -3.22 0.00 9.60
CA THR A 52 -2.98 -1.13 10.51
C THR A 52 -1.88 -2.07 10.02
N ALA A 53 -1.74 -2.25 8.70
CA ALA A 53 -0.67 -3.05 8.13
C ALA A 53 0.70 -2.39 8.26
N SER A 54 0.77 -1.05 8.29
CA SER A 54 2.02 -0.28 8.40
C SER A 54 2.40 0.04 9.84
N ASP A 55 1.39 0.26 10.69
CA ASP A 55 1.53 0.38 12.14
C ASP A 55 2.05 -0.97 12.71
N GLY A 56 2.72 -0.90 13.85
CA GLY A 56 3.29 -2.09 14.45
C GLY A 56 3.83 -1.83 15.85
N ASN A 57 3.64 -2.80 16.74
CA ASN A 57 4.16 -2.78 18.11
C ASN A 57 5.14 -3.93 18.40
N GLY A 58 5.46 -4.73 17.38
CA GLY A 58 6.37 -5.84 17.44
C GLY A 58 7.77 -5.39 17.88
N LYS A 59 8.40 -6.21 18.73
CA LYS A 59 9.81 -6.07 19.10
C LYS A 59 10.55 -7.18 18.37
N MET A 60 11.29 -6.80 17.33
CA MET A 60 11.92 -7.73 16.40
C MET A 60 12.74 -8.79 17.14
N SER A 61 12.56 -10.05 16.76
CA SER A 61 13.22 -11.21 17.39
C SER A 61 14.28 -11.82 16.47
N LEU A 62 15.41 -12.26 17.04
CA LEU A 62 16.58 -12.75 16.29
C LEU A 62 16.55 -14.25 15.96
N GLY A 63 15.48 -14.96 16.30
CA GLY A 63 15.36 -16.40 16.08
C GLY A 63 13.91 -16.81 15.85
N ARG A 64 13.67 -17.52 14.75
CA ARG A 64 12.36 -18.08 14.41
C ARG A 64 12.53 -19.45 13.78
N ASP A 65 11.56 -20.31 14.10
CA ASP A 65 11.32 -21.53 13.36
C ASP A 65 10.67 -21.22 12.01
N PHE A 66 10.86 -22.10 11.04
CA PHE A 66 10.21 -21.98 9.73
C PHE A 66 8.69 -22.12 9.88
N VAL A 67 7.94 -21.10 9.46
CA VAL A 67 6.47 -21.10 9.46
C VAL A 67 5.95 -21.17 8.03
N SER A 68 4.94 -22.02 7.80
CA SER A 68 4.30 -22.11 6.48
C SER A 68 3.30 -20.97 6.26
N LEU A 69 3.08 -20.57 5.00
CA LEU A 69 2.04 -19.59 4.67
C LEU A 69 0.64 -20.05 5.10
N ALA A 70 0.36 -21.37 5.09
CA ALA A 70 -0.92 -21.90 5.56
C ALA A 70 -1.13 -21.58 7.04
N MET A 71 -0.14 -21.87 7.88
CA MET A 71 -0.17 -21.54 9.32
C MET A 71 -0.38 -20.04 9.54
N VAL A 72 0.29 -19.18 8.76
CA VAL A 72 0.11 -17.72 8.87
C VAL A 72 -1.29 -17.26 8.48
N MET A 73 -1.94 -17.93 7.52
CA MET A 73 -3.32 -17.58 7.14
C MET A 73 -4.34 -18.06 8.17
N ASP A 74 -4.05 -19.18 8.85
CA ASP A 74 -4.89 -19.71 9.92
C ASP A 74 -4.71 -18.93 11.23
N GLU A 75 -3.47 -18.59 11.57
CA GLU A 75 -3.05 -17.94 12.83
C GLU A 75 -2.14 -16.73 12.52
N PRO A 76 -2.70 -15.57 12.16
CA PRO A 76 -1.92 -14.39 11.79
C PRO A 76 -1.09 -13.80 12.93
N GLU A 77 -1.44 -14.08 14.19
CA GLU A 77 -0.74 -13.64 15.40
C GLU A 77 0.69 -14.19 15.47
N ILE A 78 0.98 -15.27 14.74
CA ILE A 78 2.35 -15.81 14.60
C ILE A 78 3.30 -14.72 14.09
N LEU A 79 2.82 -13.73 13.32
CA LEU A 79 3.64 -12.63 12.81
C LEU A 79 3.73 -11.40 13.73
N ASP A 80 3.15 -11.41 14.93
CA ASP A 80 3.06 -10.21 15.79
C ASP A 80 4.42 -9.58 16.08
N VAL A 81 5.46 -10.39 16.32
CA VAL A 81 6.81 -9.87 16.58
C VAL A 81 7.48 -9.26 15.35
N ASP A 82 6.99 -9.55 14.14
CA ASP A 82 7.50 -8.98 12.88
C ASP A 82 6.72 -7.74 12.45
N ARG A 83 5.58 -7.44 13.09
CA ARG A 83 4.79 -6.23 12.89
C ARG A 83 5.43 -5.05 13.61
N THR A 84 6.60 -4.62 13.15
CA THR A 84 7.26 -3.39 13.60
C THR A 84 6.65 -2.17 12.88
N GLU A 85 6.77 -0.97 13.44
CA GLU A 85 6.36 0.25 12.73
C GLU A 85 7.20 0.42 11.44
N MET A 86 6.54 0.74 10.32
CA MET A 86 7.24 1.01 9.05
C MET A 86 7.56 2.51 8.92
N CYS A 87 8.84 2.84 8.84
CA CYS A 87 9.30 4.21 8.63
C CYS A 87 10.34 4.28 7.50
N PHE A 88 10.14 5.20 6.56
CA PHE A 88 10.88 5.25 5.29
C PHE A 88 11.82 6.46 5.17
N ARG A 89 12.32 6.98 6.30
CA ARG A 89 13.32 8.05 6.25
C ARG A 89 14.65 7.46 5.77
N ALA A 90 15.26 8.01 4.74
CA ALA A 90 16.56 7.53 4.26
C ALA A 90 17.70 8.08 5.14
N CYS A 91 17.87 7.55 6.36
CA CYS A 91 18.84 8.07 7.33
C CYS A 91 20.24 7.48 7.11
N GLU A 92 20.33 6.17 6.89
CA GLU A 92 21.60 5.46 6.73
C GLU A 92 21.50 4.34 5.69
N GLN A 93 22.64 3.93 5.12
CA GLN A 93 22.66 2.84 4.16
C GLN A 93 22.37 1.52 4.86
N ALA A 94 21.52 0.69 4.26
CA ALA A 94 21.19 -0.62 4.81
C ALA A 94 22.42 -1.55 4.80
N ASP A 95 22.70 -2.16 5.94
CA ASP A 95 23.60 -3.30 6.05
C ASP A 95 22.84 -4.63 5.86
N GLU A 96 23.51 -5.76 6.08
CA GLU A 96 22.89 -7.09 5.91
C GLU A 96 21.73 -7.32 6.89
N LEU A 97 21.85 -6.83 8.12
CA LEU A 97 20.80 -6.98 9.13
C LEU A 97 19.57 -6.17 8.74
N ALA A 98 19.74 -4.88 8.46
CA ALA A 98 18.68 -3.98 8.05
C ALA A 98 17.98 -4.46 6.77
N CYS A 99 18.71 -5.06 5.82
CA CYS A 99 18.12 -5.61 4.61
C CYS A 99 17.22 -6.82 4.90
N ALA A 100 17.66 -7.74 5.77
CA ALA A 100 16.87 -8.91 6.15
C ALA A 100 15.62 -8.53 6.96
N GLU A 101 15.73 -7.54 7.83
CA GLU A 101 14.62 -6.99 8.60
C GLU A 101 13.59 -6.33 7.69
N SER A 102 14.05 -5.56 6.71
CA SER A 102 13.20 -4.92 5.72
C SER A 102 12.46 -5.92 4.85
N GLU A 103 13.12 -6.97 4.38
CA GLU A 103 12.49 -8.06 3.63
C GLU A 103 11.36 -8.71 4.43
N ARG A 104 11.65 -9.12 5.68
CA ARG A 104 10.66 -9.72 6.57
C ARG A 104 9.49 -8.80 6.83
N ARG A 105 9.76 -7.52 7.07
CA ARG A 105 8.72 -6.54 7.37
C ARG A 105 7.82 -6.27 6.17
N LEU A 106 8.39 -6.14 4.97
CA LEU A 106 7.64 -5.97 3.72
C LEU A 106 6.80 -7.20 3.38
N LEU A 107 7.31 -8.41 3.62
CA LEU A 107 6.55 -9.64 3.46
C LEU A 107 5.36 -9.70 4.44
N THR A 108 5.60 -9.40 5.71
CA THR A 108 4.56 -9.34 6.75
C THR A 108 3.49 -8.30 6.40
N TRP A 109 3.92 -7.12 5.96
CA TRP A 109 3.03 -6.06 5.48
C TRP A 109 2.17 -6.52 4.30
N ALA A 110 2.76 -7.19 3.30
CA ALA A 110 2.04 -7.71 2.14
C ALA A 110 1.05 -8.81 2.52
N ILE A 111 1.39 -9.67 3.49
CA ILE A 111 0.49 -10.69 4.05
C ILE A 111 -0.72 -10.02 4.71
N ASP A 112 -0.49 -9.03 5.58
CA ASP A 112 -1.57 -8.33 6.28
C ASP A 112 -2.48 -7.57 5.32
N TRP A 113 -1.91 -6.93 4.30
CA TRP A 113 -2.67 -6.29 3.21
C TRP A 113 -3.53 -7.30 2.45
N THR A 114 -2.92 -8.38 2.00
CA THR A 114 -3.62 -9.39 1.18
C THR A 114 -4.75 -10.04 1.97
N ARG A 115 -4.48 -10.44 3.22
CA ARG A 115 -5.47 -11.07 4.10
C ARG A 115 -6.65 -10.12 4.35
N GLN A 116 -6.37 -8.89 4.80
CA GLN A 116 -7.44 -7.95 5.14
C GLN A 116 -8.26 -7.53 3.92
N VAL A 117 -7.65 -7.33 2.75
CA VAL A 117 -8.40 -7.04 1.51
C VAL A 117 -9.23 -8.23 1.07
N ALA A 118 -8.68 -9.46 1.15
CA ALA A 118 -9.44 -10.67 0.84
C ALA A 118 -10.61 -10.89 1.80
N ASP A 119 -10.46 -10.52 3.07
CA ASP A 119 -11.52 -10.60 4.09
C ASP A 119 -12.63 -9.56 3.91
N MET A 120 -12.47 -8.57 3.01
CA MET A 120 -13.54 -7.65 2.63
C MET A 120 -14.57 -8.30 1.70
N GLU A 121 -14.19 -9.39 1.03
CA GLU A 121 -15.08 -10.23 0.23
C GLU A 121 -15.50 -11.44 1.06
N ASP A 122 -16.78 -11.78 1.02
CA ASP A 122 -17.30 -12.91 1.78
C ASP A 122 -16.67 -14.24 1.32
N ALA A 123 -16.15 -15.00 2.28
CA ALA A 123 -15.78 -16.41 2.16
C ALA A 123 -14.66 -16.74 1.14
N ILE A 124 -13.57 -15.96 1.11
CA ILE A 124 -12.33 -16.36 0.42
C ILE A 124 -11.56 -17.40 1.24
N SER A 125 -11.22 -18.54 0.62
CA SER A 125 -10.47 -19.61 1.30
C SER A 125 -9.01 -19.20 1.59
N ASN A 126 -8.40 -19.81 2.60
CA ASN A 126 -6.97 -19.55 2.88
C ASN A 126 -6.05 -19.98 1.73
N ALA A 127 -6.44 -21.00 0.95
CA ALA A 127 -5.73 -21.39 -0.27
C ALA A 127 -5.76 -20.26 -1.32
N ASP A 128 -6.91 -19.63 -1.51
CA ASP A 128 -7.07 -18.50 -2.41
C ASP A 128 -6.28 -17.28 -1.92
N LYS A 129 -6.32 -16.97 -0.61
CA LYS A 129 -5.49 -15.89 -0.01
C LYS A 129 -4.00 -16.09 -0.25
N ILE A 130 -3.50 -17.32 -0.11
CA ILE A 130 -2.10 -17.65 -0.40
C ILE A 130 -1.79 -17.42 -1.87
N ALA A 131 -2.69 -17.83 -2.75
CA ALA A 131 -2.49 -17.70 -4.18
C ALA A 131 -2.60 -16.23 -4.64
N LEU A 132 -3.48 -15.42 -4.03
CA LEU A 132 -3.51 -13.97 -4.17
C LEU A 132 -2.17 -13.37 -3.72
N LEU A 133 -1.70 -13.69 -2.52
CA LEU A 133 -0.44 -13.21 -1.97
C LEU A 133 0.73 -13.52 -2.92
N ARG A 134 0.82 -14.75 -3.43
CA ARG A 134 1.89 -15.14 -4.37
C ARG A 134 1.90 -14.29 -5.65
N ALA A 135 0.73 -13.88 -6.13
CA ALA A 135 0.62 -13.05 -7.32
C ALA A 135 0.85 -11.56 -7.02
N CYS A 136 0.44 -11.08 -5.85
CA CYS A 136 0.46 -9.65 -5.55
C CYS A 136 1.66 -9.20 -4.70
N CYS A 137 2.36 -10.09 -3.98
CA CYS A 137 3.40 -9.72 -3.02
C CYS A 137 4.50 -8.85 -3.65
N VAL A 138 5.06 -9.27 -4.79
CA VAL A 138 6.11 -8.50 -5.49
C VAL A 138 5.57 -7.17 -6.03
N PRO A 139 4.50 -7.09 -6.84
CA PRO A 139 4.04 -5.80 -7.34
C PRO A 139 3.56 -4.86 -6.23
N LEU A 140 2.97 -5.37 -5.15
CA LEU A 140 2.50 -4.56 -4.02
C LEU A 140 3.68 -3.95 -3.25
N THR A 141 4.71 -4.75 -2.93
CA THR A 141 5.92 -4.26 -2.25
C THR A 141 6.70 -3.27 -3.10
N LEU A 142 6.84 -3.52 -4.41
CA LEU A 142 7.50 -2.58 -5.33
C LEU A 142 6.71 -1.27 -5.47
N LEU A 143 5.38 -1.31 -5.52
CA LEU A 143 4.56 -0.09 -5.53
C LEU A 143 4.80 0.73 -4.25
N GLU A 144 4.81 0.09 -3.08
CA GLU A 144 5.05 0.77 -1.80
C GLU A 144 6.45 1.42 -1.77
N LEU A 145 7.49 0.66 -2.06
CA LEU A 145 8.86 1.18 -2.09
C LEU A 145 9.02 2.32 -3.12
N GLY A 146 8.37 2.19 -4.28
CA GLY A 146 8.33 3.23 -5.30
C GLY A 146 7.62 4.49 -4.82
N ALA A 147 6.45 4.37 -4.19
CA ALA A 147 5.70 5.50 -3.64
C ALA A 147 6.48 6.23 -2.54
N ARG A 148 7.17 5.48 -1.66
CA ARG A 148 8.03 6.05 -0.62
C ARG A 148 9.25 6.75 -1.19
N SER A 149 9.82 6.24 -2.26
CA SER A 149 10.91 6.93 -2.99
C SER A 149 10.47 8.30 -3.52
N CYS A 150 9.25 8.41 -4.08
CA CYS A 150 8.68 9.71 -4.48
C CYS A 150 8.60 10.70 -3.31
N ALA A 151 8.08 10.23 -2.17
CA ALA A 151 7.89 11.06 -0.98
C ALA A 151 9.23 11.53 -0.39
N THR A 152 10.21 10.63 -0.27
CA THR A 152 11.56 10.95 0.21
C THR A 152 12.25 11.96 -0.69
N ALA A 153 12.14 11.80 -2.02
CA ALA A 153 12.68 12.76 -2.98
C ALA A 153 12.03 14.15 -2.87
N ALA A 154 10.76 14.25 -2.48
CA ALA A 154 10.07 15.53 -2.29
C ALA A 154 10.49 16.24 -0.99
N GLN A 155 10.90 15.49 0.05
CA GLN A 155 11.34 16.02 1.33
C GLN A 155 12.78 16.55 1.28
N ALA A 156 13.63 15.98 0.42
CA ALA A 156 14.99 16.43 0.19
C ALA A 156 15.02 17.69 -0.69
N LYS A 157 14.79 18.86 -0.08
CA LYS A 157 14.68 20.15 -0.78
C LYS A 157 15.92 20.62 -1.56
N THR A 158 17.07 19.91 -1.55
CA THR A 158 18.33 20.49 -2.03
C THR A 158 19.42 19.55 -2.60
N SER A 159 19.19 18.25 -2.85
CA SER A 159 20.25 17.44 -3.49
C SER A 159 19.76 16.43 -4.52
N CYS A 160 20.43 16.41 -5.68
CA CYS A 160 20.25 15.43 -6.75
C CYS A 160 20.48 13.98 -6.26
N ALA A 161 21.19 13.81 -5.14
CA ALA A 161 21.48 12.52 -4.50
C ALA A 161 20.26 11.85 -3.83
N ALA A 162 19.26 12.62 -3.38
CA ALA A 162 18.07 12.03 -2.76
C ALA A 162 17.13 11.31 -3.75
N LEU A 163 17.37 11.48 -5.05
CA LEU A 163 16.59 10.84 -6.13
C LEU A 163 17.10 9.43 -6.50
N GLN A 164 18.21 8.97 -5.92
CA GLN A 164 18.88 7.72 -6.30
C GLN A 164 18.90 6.66 -5.20
N VAL A 165 18.16 6.89 -4.12
CA VAL A 165 18.06 5.95 -3.00
C VAL A 165 16.66 5.37 -2.89
N LEU A 166 16.59 4.09 -2.57
CA LEU A 166 15.37 3.35 -2.30
C LEU A 166 15.21 3.25 -0.78
N PRO A 167 14.30 4.01 -0.15
CA PRO A 167 14.08 3.94 1.29
C PRO A 167 13.45 2.60 1.66
N LEU A 168 13.90 2.03 2.78
CA LEU A 168 13.42 0.78 3.37
C LEU A 168 12.57 1.07 4.62
N PRO A 169 11.72 0.13 5.08
CA PRO A 169 10.75 0.36 6.16
C PRO A 169 11.36 0.49 7.58
N ASN A 170 12.67 0.57 7.73
CA ASN A 170 13.37 0.65 9.00
C ASN A 170 14.31 1.87 9.10
N ASN A 171 13.99 2.96 8.39
CA ASN A 171 14.80 4.18 8.26
C ASN A 171 16.18 4.01 7.59
N THR A 172 16.39 2.91 6.88
CA THR A 172 17.59 2.72 6.05
C THR A 172 17.28 2.90 4.56
N TYR A 173 18.30 2.86 3.71
CA TYR A 173 18.14 2.93 2.27
C TYR A 173 19.10 2.04 1.49
N LEU A 174 18.71 1.69 0.26
CA LEU A 174 19.59 1.09 -0.74
C LEU A 174 19.94 2.13 -1.80
N SER A 175 21.15 2.05 -2.36
CA SER A 175 21.64 2.93 -3.44
C SER A 175 22.15 2.10 -4.61
N THR A 176 22.07 2.65 -5.82
CA THR A 176 22.67 2.05 -7.02
C THR A 176 24.16 2.31 -7.16
N ASP A 177 24.69 3.28 -6.41
CA ASP A 177 26.08 3.75 -6.54
C ASP A 177 27.03 3.07 -5.55
N MET A 178 26.46 2.34 -4.59
CA MET A 178 27.18 1.63 -3.54
C MET A 178 26.93 0.13 -3.66
N GLN A 179 27.87 -0.65 -3.13
CA GLN A 179 27.71 -2.10 -3.09
C GLN A 179 26.51 -2.45 -2.20
N SER A 180 25.57 -3.22 -2.75
CA SER A 180 24.43 -3.72 -1.97
C SER A 180 24.87 -4.79 -0.97
N PRO A 181 24.15 -4.93 0.17
CA PRO A 181 24.35 -6.06 1.09
C PRO A 181 24.27 -7.39 0.36
N LYS A 182 25.04 -8.39 0.79
CA LYS A 182 25.10 -9.70 0.10
C LYS A 182 23.77 -10.43 0.10
N ASN A 183 22.97 -10.23 1.15
CA ASN A 183 21.63 -10.78 1.33
C ASN A 183 20.52 -9.83 0.88
N CYS A 184 20.83 -8.83 0.05
CA CYS A 184 19.82 -7.90 -0.44
C CYS A 184 18.77 -8.64 -1.27
N PHE A 185 17.50 -8.51 -0.87
CA PHE A 185 16.33 -9.12 -1.52
C PHE A 185 15.98 -8.47 -2.87
N LEU A 186 16.65 -7.37 -3.24
CA LEU A 186 16.56 -6.73 -4.54
C LEU A 186 17.93 -6.67 -5.22
N SER A 187 17.98 -6.99 -6.51
CA SER A 187 19.18 -6.75 -7.30
C SER A 187 19.38 -5.26 -7.58
N VAL A 188 20.63 -4.83 -7.80
CA VAL A 188 20.96 -3.45 -8.22
C VAL A 188 20.16 -3.03 -9.46
N ASN A 189 19.93 -3.95 -10.40
CA ASN A 189 19.14 -3.69 -11.60
C ASN A 189 17.66 -3.44 -11.26
N ALA A 190 17.09 -4.21 -10.32
CA ALA A 190 15.72 -4.00 -9.85
C ALA A 190 15.58 -2.65 -9.14
N ILE A 191 16.53 -2.29 -8.28
CA ILE A 191 16.56 -0.99 -7.59
C ILE A 191 16.60 0.14 -8.62
N ARG A 192 17.53 0.08 -9.59
CA ARG A 192 17.64 1.08 -10.65
C ARG A 192 16.36 1.19 -11.47
N ALA A 193 15.80 0.06 -11.90
CA ALA A 193 14.58 0.03 -12.69
C ALA A 193 13.39 0.62 -11.92
N LEU A 194 13.27 0.29 -10.64
CA LEU A 194 12.22 0.82 -9.77
C LEU A 194 12.35 2.33 -9.61
N LEU A 195 13.53 2.86 -9.27
CA LEU A 195 13.75 4.30 -9.11
C LEU A 195 13.48 5.07 -10.41
N GLN A 196 13.86 4.50 -11.57
CA GLN A 196 13.57 5.07 -12.88
C GLN A 196 12.07 5.07 -13.17
N TRP A 197 11.38 3.96 -12.93
CA TRP A 197 9.93 3.85 -13.11
C TRP A 197 9.18 4.84 -12.22
N THR A 198 9.55 4.92 -10.95
CA THR A 198 8.99 5.87 -9.99
C THR A 198 9.15 7.31 -10.45
N THR A 199 10.35 7.69 -10.87
CA THR A 199 10.64 9.06 -11.32
C THR A 199 9.89 9.41 -12.60
N ARG A 200 9.81 8.47 -13.54
CA ARG A 200 9.21 8.70 -14.88
C ARG A 200 7.71 8.59 -14.90
N HIS A 201 7.13 7.72 -14.09
CA HIS A 201 5.70 7.40 -14.17
C HIS A 201 4.99 7.77 -12.88
N LEU A 202 5.34 7.13 -11.75
CA LEU A 202 4.58 7.26 -10.52
C LEU A 202 4.52 8.71 -10.00
N LYS A 203 5.65 9.43 -10.01
CA LYS A 203 5.72 10.84 -9.58
C LYS A 203 4.81 11.74 -10.41
N GLN A 204 4.65 11.45 -11.70
CA GLN A 204 3.87 12.29 -12.61
C GLN A 204 2.35 12.16 -12.36
N LEU A 205 1.91 11.04 -11.81
CA LEU A 205 0.51 10.77 -11.53
C LEU A 205 -0.04 11.60 -10.34
N GLN A 206 0.83 12.12 -9.47
CA GLN A 206 0.45 12.91 -8.29
C GLN A 206 -0.69 12.28 -7.46
N LEU A 207 -0.62 10.95 -7.30
CA LEU A 207 -1.66 10.17 -6.65
C LEU A 207 -1.90 10.67 -5.22
N THR A 208 -3.16 10.91 -4.91
CA THR A 208 -3.62 11.15 -3.54
C THR A 208 -3.47 9.87 -2.69
N PRO A 209 -3.47 9.97 -1.35
CA PRO A 209 -3.47 8.79 -0.48
C PRO A 209 -4.64 7.83 -0.77
N LYS A 210 -5.82 8.36 -1.08
CA LYS A 210 -7.02 7.58 -1.44
C LYS A 210 -6.80 6.78 -2.73
N GLU A 211 -6.21 7.39 -3.76
CA GLU A 211 -5.90 6.69 -5.01
C GLU A 211 -4.78 5.66 -4.83
N MET A 212 -3.80 5.93 -3.96
CA MET A 212 -2.74 4.98 -3.65
C MET A 212 -3.27 3.70 -3.01
N VAL A 213 -4.17 3.81 -2.01
CA VAL A 213 -4.76 2.61 -1.38
C VAL A 213 -5.68 1.85 -2.34
N LEU A 214 -6.36 2.55 -3.25
CA LEU A 214 -7.15 1.91 -4.31
C LEU A 214 -6.25 1.13 -5.28
N LEU A 215 -5.10 1.68 -5.68
CA LEU A 215 -4.14 0.96 -6.52
C LEU A 215 -3.55 -0.26 -5.82
N LYS A 216 -3.24 -0.16 -4.53
CA LYS A 216 -2.80 -1.32 -3.72
C LYS A 216 -3.87 -2.41 -3.69
N ALA A 217 -5.13 -2.04 -3.42
CA ALA A 217 -6.26 -2.97 -3.43
C ALA A 217 -6.43 -3.62 -4.80
N LEU A 218 -6.35 -2.83 -5.89
CA LEU A 218 -6.37 -3.34 -7.25
C LEU A 218 -5.25 -4.35 -7.48
N ILE A 219 -4.02 -4.11 -7.04
CA ILE A 219 -2.93 -5.10 -7.17
C ILE A 219 -3.25 -6.41 -6.45
N VAL A 220 -3.86 -6.35 -5.27
CA VAL A 220 -4.27 -7.55 -4.50
C VAL A 220 -5.35 -8.34 -5.23
N VAL A 221 -6.37 -7.67 -5.77
CA VAL A 221 -7.51 -8.34 -6.42
C VAL A 221 -7.30 -8.60 -7.93
N ASN A 222 -6.32 -7.95 -8.55
CA ASN A 222 -5.97 -8.09 -9.97
C ASN A 222 -5.06 -9.29 -10.21
N VAL A 223 -5.46 -10.44 -9.69
CA VAL A 223 -4.81 -11.70 -10.00
C VAL A 223 -5.57 -12.32 -11.15
N GLY A 224 -5.02 -12.10 -12.35
CA GLY A 224 -5.67 -12.35 -13.63
C GLY A 224 -6.37 -13.70 -13.74
N GLU A 225 -7.39 -13.73 -14.59
CA GLU A 225 -8.31 -14.83 -14.94
C GLU A 225 -7.70 -16.23 -15.18
N ARG A 226 -6.37 -16.39 -15.13
CA ARG A 226 -5.67 -17.60 -15.52
C ARG A 226 -5.54 -18.66 -14.42
N ASN A 227 -5.80 -18.35 -13.15
CA ASN A 227 -5.57 -19.31 -12.05
C ASN A 227 -6.73 -19.50 -11.05
N PHE A 228 -7.87 -18.81 -11.20
CA PHE A 228 -8.96 -18.89 -10.21
C PHE A 228 -10.34 -19.14 -10.84
N PRO A 229 -10.95 -20.31 -10.60
CA PRO A 229 -12.28 -20.61 -11.11
C PRO A 229 -13.40 -19.78 -10.45
N ILE A 230 -13.15 -19.15 -9.30
CA ILE A 230 -14.19 -18.42 -8.55
C ILE A 230 -14.58 -17.10 -9.25
N PHE A 231 -13.60 -16.30 -9.69
CA PHE A 231 -13.89 -15.06 -10.43
C PHE A 231 -14.42 -15.30 -11.85
N SER A 232 -14.00 -16.40 -12.51
CA SER A 232 -14.55 -16.80 -13.82
C SER A 232 -16.04 -17.20 -13.74
N SER A 233 -16.47 -17.79 -12.63
CA SER A 233 -17.85 -18.29 -12.48
C SER A 233 -18.89 -17.18 -12.23
N LYS A 234 -18.51 -16.07 -11.58
CA LYS A 234 -19.41 -14.92 -11.37
C LYS A 234 -19.53 -14.02 -12.60
N LEU A 235 -18.50 -13.92 -13.44
CA LEU A 235 -18.57 -13.19 -14.71
C LEU A 235 -19.41 -13.92 -15.77
N LYS A 236 -19.35 -15.26 -15.84
CA LYS A 236 -20.15 -16.05 -16.79
C LYS A 236 -21.66 -16.08 -16.50
N LYS A 237 -22.09 -15.75 -15.28
CA LYS A 237 -23.51 -15.73 -14.90
C LYS A 237 -24.24 -14.44 -15.28
N GLY A 238 -23.54 -13.45 -15.83
CA GLY A 238 -24.12 -12.17 -16.26
C GLY A 238 -24.56 -12.10 -17.74
N GLU A 239 -24.35 -13.14 -18.54
CA GLU A 239 -24.56 -13.12 -20.01
C GLU A 239 -25.61 -14.12 -20.53
N GLU A 240 -26.61 -14.51 -19.74
CA GLU A 240 -27.82 -15.16 -20.29
C GLU A 240 -28.97 -14.16 -20.40
N ILE A 241 -28.87 -13.26 -21.38
CA ILE A 241 -30.05 -12.58 -21.92
C ILE A 241 -30.75 -13.58 -22.85
N SER A 242 -31.92 -14.06 -22.41
CA SER A 242 -32.77 -14.97 -23.17
C SER A 242 -33.19 -14.33 -24.52
N PRO A 243 -33.20 -15.07 -25.63
CA PRO A 243 -33.68 -14.54 -26.90
C PRO A 243 -35.19 -14.38 -26.90
N ILE A 244 -35.64 -13.18 -27.25
CA ILE A 244 -37.04 -12.84 -27.52
C ILE A 244 -37.55 -13.74 -28.64
N HIS A 245 -38.55 -14.59 -28.35
CA HIS A 245 -39.31 -15.29 -29.38
C HIS A 245 -40.34 -14.34 -30.02
N LYS A 246 -40.52 -14.55 -31.33
CA LYS A 246 -41.33 -13.81 -32.30
C LYS A 246 -42.78 -13.62 -31.89
#